data_AF-A0A6C7VJA0-F1
#
_entry.id   AF-A0A6C7VJA0-F1
#
_cell.length_a   1.000
_cell.length_b   1.000
_cell.length_c   1.000
_cell.angle_alpha   90.00
_cell.angle_beta   90.00
_cell.angle_gamma   90.00
#
_symmetry.space_group_name_H-M   'P 1'
#
loop_
_entity.id
_entity.type
_entity.pdbx_description
1 polymer ?
#
loop_
_entity_poly.entity_id
_entity_poly.type
_entity_poly.pdbx_seq_one_letter_code
_entity_poly.pdbx_strand_id
1 'polypeptide(L)'
;MNEEINSNENNLFEIVNEDNSKNIAMQNYNELLEKFENLIKIIIAKINVGKQNAQNNTEDGIFKDLESNIIELDNTYLALISYFKNPPNDEEKEIINKTISIKKTMEDFAKFANEIQK
;
A
#
# COMPACT_ATOMS: atom_id res chain seq x y z
N MET A 1 28.78 29.12 1.21
CA MET A 1 27.62 28.96 2.12
C MET A 1 26.63 28.08 1.40
N ASN A 2 26.28 26.99 2.07
CA ASN A 2 25.52 25.83 1.60
C ASN A 2 24.12 26.20 1.12
N GLU A 3 23.70 25.55 0.03
CA GLU A 3 22.43 24.82 0.03
C GLU A 3 22.70 23.47 -0.64
N GLU A 4 23.16 22.50 0.16
CA GLU A 4 23.08 21.08 -0.22
C GLU A 4 21.59 20.73 -0.19
N ILE A 5 21.00 20.61 -1.38
CA ILE A 5 19.65 20.08 -1.57
C ILE A 5 19.71 18.62 -1.12
N ASN A 6 19.19 18.37 0.08
CA ASN A 6 19.11 17.05 0.68
C ASN A 6 18.15 16.19 -0.15
N SER A 7 18.70 15.43 -1.11
CA SER A 7 17.99 14.61 -2.09
C SER A 7 17.43 13.33 -1.48
N ASN A 8 16.62 13.46 -0.42
CA ASN A 8 15.96 12.33 0.23
C ASN A 8 14.59 11.97 -0.40
N GLU A 9 14.23 12.57 -1.53
CA GLU A 9 12.96 12.30 -2.23
C GLU A 9 12.91 10.96 -2.99
N ASN A 10 14.02 10.22 -3.09
CA ASN A 10 14.10 8.96 -3.84
C ASN A 10 13.94 7.66 -3.02
N ASN A 11 13.64 7.75 -1.73
CA ASN A 11 13.58 6.58 -0.84
C ASN A 11 12.42 5.61 -1.13
N LEU A 12 11.47 5.95 -1.99
CA LEU A 12 10.36 5.04 -2.34
C LEU A 12 10.79 3.93 -3.31
N PHE A 13 11.89 4.12 -4.07
CA PHE A 13 12.40 3.16 -5.05
C PHE A 13 13.68 2.43 -4.61
N GLU A 14 14.33 2.87 -3.53
CA GLU A 14 15.53 2.22 -2.99
C GLU A 14 15.23 0.89 -2.27
N ILE A 15 13.97 0.60 -1.92
CA ILE A 15 13.58 -0.69 -1.32
C ILE A 15 13.21 -1.70 -2.41
N VAL A 16 14.13 -1.96 -3.34
CA VAL A 16 14.13 -3.21 -4.10
C VAL A 16 15.49 -3.82 -3.89
N ASN A 17 15.62 -4.64 -2.84
CA ASN A 17 16.80 -5.48 -2.67
C ASN A 17 17.02 -6.29 -3.95
N GLU A 18 18.11 -5.98 -4.67
CA GLU A 18 18.42 -6.49 -6.01
C GLU A 18 18.41 -8.03 -6.08
N ASP A 19 18.64 -8.71 -4.95
CA ASP A 19 18.74 -10.17 -4.84
C ASP A 19 17.44 -10.93 -5.16
N ASN A 20 16.27 -10.27 -5.18
CA ASN A 20 14.99 -10.91 -5.57
C ASN A 20 14.45 -10.42 -6.93
N SER A 21 15.18 -9.55 -7.64
CA SER A 21 14.74 -9.03 -8.93
C SER A 21 14.96 -10.07 -10.04
N LYS A 22 14.02 -11.02 -10.17
CA LYS A 22 13.89 -11.78 -11.42
C LYS A 22 13.64 -10.76 -12.53
N ASN A 23 14.69 -10.44 -13.31
CA ASN A 23 14.68 -9.67 -14.57
C ASN A 23 13.34 -8.97 -14.83
N ILE A 24 13.08 -7.86 -14.12
CA ILE A 24 11.88 -7.06 -14.35
C ILE A 24 12.16 -6.26 -15.62
N ALA A 25 11.85 -6.86 -16.77
CA ALA A 25 11.89 -6.14 -18.04
C ALA A 25 10.96 -4.93 -17.96
N MET A 26 11.42 -3.80 -18.50
CA MET A 26 10.62 -2.57 -18.58
C MET A 26 9.35 -2.85 -19.40
N GLN A 27 8.21 -2.87 -18.71
CA GLN A 27 6.89 -3.13 -19.29
C GLN A 27 6.12 -1.81 -19.40
N ASN A 28 5.26 -1.69 -20.41
CA ASN A 28 4.43 -0.51 -20.58
C ASN A 28 3.50 -0.34 -19.36
N TYR A 29 3.36 0.88 -18.85
CA TYR A 29 2.53 1.16 -17.69
C TYR A 29 1.09 0.67 -17.86
N ASN A 30 0.47 0.88 -19.02
CA ASN A 30 -0.90 0.43 -19.28
C ASN A 30 -1.01 -1.10 -19.36
N GLU A 31 0.01 -1.79 -19.88
CA GLU A 31 0.06 -3.26 -19.88
C GLU A 31 0.18 -3.81 -18.46
N LEU A 32 0.93 -3.13 -17.60
CA LEU A 32 1.02 -3.46 -16.17
C LEU A 32 -0.32 -3.25 -15.45
N LEU A 33 -1.03 -2.15 -15.76
CA LEU A 33 -2.38 -1.90 -15.25
C LEU A 33 -3.33 -3.03 -15.62
N GLU A 34 -3.40 -3.36 -16.91
CA GLU A 34 -4.28 -4.41 -17.42
C GLU A 34 -3.94 -5.78 -16.80
N LYS A 35 -2.65 -6.10 -16.70
CA LYS A 35 -2.19 -7.33 -16.06
C LYS A 35 -2.56 -7.39 -14.58
N PHE A 36 -2.44 -6.29 -13.85
CA PHE A 36 -2.85 -6.21 -12.45
C PHE A 36 -4.35 -6.43 -12.30
N GLU A 37 -5.17 -5.69 -13.05
CA GLU A 37 -6.63 -5.84 -13.03
C GLU A 37 -7.07 -7.28 -13.34
N ASN A 38 -6.44 -7.90 -14.33
CA ASN A 38 -6.72 -9.29 -14.70
C ASN A 38 -6.35 -10.27 -13.58
N LEU A 39 -5.21 -10.07 -12.90
CA LEU A 39 -4.80 -10.89 -11.77
C LEU A 39 -5.76 -10.75 -10.58
N ILE A 40 -6.19 -9.53 -10.24
CA ILE A 40 -7.19 -9.30 -9.18
C ILE A 40 -8.48 -10.06 -9.48
N LYS A 41 -9.00 -9.96 -10.72
CA LYS A 41 -10.20 -10.71 -11.15
C LYS A 41 -10.03 -12.22 -11.00
N ILE A 42 -8.87 -12.76 -11.40
CA ILE A 42 -8.56 -14.19 -11.25
C ILE A 42 -8.52 -14.60 -9.78
N ILE A 43 -7.90 -13.80 -8.92
CA ILE A 43 -7.79 -14.08 -7.48
C ILE A 43 -9.17 -14.06 -6.83
N ILE A 44 -9.98 -13.04 -7.09
CA ILE A 44 -11.36 -12.94 -6.59
C ILE A 44 -12.18 -14.16 -7.03
N ALA A 45 -12.09 -14.57 -8.30
CA ALA A 45 -12.79 -15.75 -8.79
C ALA A 45 -12.39 -17.02 -8.04
N LYS A 46 -11.09 -17.21 -7.76
CA LYS A 46 -10.59 -18.35 -6.98
C LYS A 46 -11.04 -18.31 -5.52
N ILE A 47 -11.04 -17.14 -4.89
CA ILE A 47 -11.55 -16.95 -3.52
C ILE A 47 -13.03 -17.33 -3.48
N ASN A 48 -13.83 -16.88 -4.45
CA ASN A 48 -15.26 -17.22 -4.54
C ASN A 48 -15.51 -18.72 -4.69
N VAL A 49 -14.73 -19.40 -5.53
CA VAL A 49 -14.77 -20.87 -5.63
C VAL A 49 -14.41 -21.50 -4.27
N GLY A 50 -13.40 -20.98 -3.58
CA GLY A 50 -13.04 -21.41 -2.23
C GLY A 50 -14.19 -21.28 -1.23
N LYS A 51 -14.81 -20.10 -1.15
CA LYS A 51 -15.98 -19.83 -0.29
C LYS A 51 -17.12 -20.79 -0.54
N GLN A 52 -17.45 -21.04 -1.81
CA GLN A 52 -18.55 -21.93 -2.20
C GLN A 52 -18.30 -23.40 -1.83
N ASN A 53 -17.03 -23.81 -1.74
CA ASN A 53 -16.63 -25.18 -1.44
C ASN A 53 -16.11 -25.37 -0.01
N ALA A 54 -16.14 -24.34 0.83
CA ALA A 54 -15.69 -24.40 2.21
C ALA A 54 -16.52 -25.43 3.00
N GLN A 55 -15.84 -26.34 3.68
CA GLN A 55 -16.49 -27.45 4.39
C GLN A 55 -16.73 -27.13 5.87
N ASN A 56 -16.11 -26.08 6.38
CA ASN A 56 -16.22 -25.65 7.77
C ASN A 56 -16.10 -24.13 7.92
N ASN A 57 -16.49 -23.63 9.09
CA ASN A 57 -16.50 -22.20 9.40
C ASN A 57 -15.09 -21.57 9.40
N THR A 58 -14.05 -22.36 9.68
CA THR A 58 -12.67 -21.87 9.64
C THR A 58 -12.24 -21.57 8.21
N GLU A 59 -12.51 -22.50 7.27
CA GLU A 59 -12.25 -22.30 5.84
C GLU A 59 -13.05 -21.13 5.28
N ASP A 60 -14.34 -21.03 5.60
CA ASP A 60 -15.18 -19.89 5.19
C ASP A 60 -14.65 -18.55 5.73
N GLY A 61 -14.21 -18.54 7.00
CA GLY A 61 -13.56 -17.38 7.62
C GLY A 61 -12.30 -16.95 6.87
N ILE A 62 -11.40 -17.90 6.57
CA ILE A 62 -10.16 -17.63 5.82
C ILE A 62 -10.48 -17.02 4.45
N PHE A 63 -11.46 -17.56 3.72
CA PHE A 63 -11.78 -17.01 2.41
C PHE A 63 -12.45 -15.64 2.47
N LYS A 64 -13.24 -15.34 3.51
CA LYS A 64 -13.78 -13.99 3.76
C LYS A 64 -12.67 -12.99 4.06
N ASP A 65 -11.69 -13.37 4.87
CA ASP A 65 -10.53 -12.52 5.16
C ASP A 65 -9.71 -12.25 3.89
N LEU A 66 -9.49 -13.28 3.06
CA LEU A 66 -8.81 -13.13 1.77
C LEU A 66 -9.58 -12.21 0.80
N GLU A 67 -10.91 -12.31 0.76
CA GLU A 67 -11.76 -11.41 -0.02
C GLU A 67 -11.64 -9.96 0.44
N SER A 68 -11.65 -9.72 1.76
CA SER A 68 -11.45 -8.37 2.30
C SER A 68 -10.08 -7.81 1.92
N ASN A 69 -9.02 -8.61 2.09
CA ASN A 69 -7.66 -8.20 1.79
C ASN A 69 -7.45 -7.89 0.30
N ILE A 70 -8.03 -8.67 -0.61
CA ILE A 70 -7.87 -8.42 -2.05
C ILE A 70 -8.63 -7.17 -2.50
N ILE A 71 -9.79 -6.88 -1.90
CA ILE A 71 -10.55 -5.65 -2.14
C ILE A 71 -9.76 -4.43 -1.63
N GLU A 72 -9.17 -4.52 -0.44
CA GLU A 72 -8.32 -3.45 0.10
C GLU A 72 -7.08 -3.21 -0.76
N LEU A 73 -6.47 -4.27 -1.29
CA LEU A 73 -5.34 -4.17 -2.21
C LEU A 73 -5.73 -3.48 -3.53
N ASP A 74 -6.89 -3.83 -4.11
CA ASP A 74 -7.40 -3.20 -5.34
C ASP A 74 -7.68 -1.71 -5.12
N ASN A 75 -8.35 -1.36 -4.03
CA ASN A 75 -8.58 0.04 -3.66
C ASN A 75 -7.27 0.82 -3.45
N THR A 76 -6.30 0.22 -2.76
CA THR A 76 -4.97 0.83 -2.55
C THR A 76 -4.26 1.07 -3.88
N TYR A 77 -4.34 0.10 -4.79
CA TYR A 77 -3.78 0.22 -6.13
C TYR A 77 -4.42 1.34 -6.94
N LEU A 78 -5.75 1.43 -6.94
CA LEU A 78 -6.48 2.53 -7.59
C LEU A 78 -6.10 3.89 -7.00
N ALA A 79 -5.94 3.97 -5.67
CA ALA A 79 -5.47 5.19 -5.01
C ALA A 79 -4.04 5.57 -5.44
N LEU A 80 -3.13 4.60 -5.57
CA LEU A 80 -1.78 4.84 -6.10
C LEU A 80 -1.82 5.34 -7.54
N ILE A 81 -2.62 4.73 -8.42
CA ILE A 81 -2.81 5.21 -9.80
C ILE A 81 -3.32 6.65 -9.79
N SER A 82 -4.32 6.95 -8.96
CA SER A 82 -4.88 8.29 -8.83
C SER A 82 -3.82 9.29 -8.38
N TYR A 83 -3.00 8.93 -7.39
CA TYR A 83 -1.88 9.74 -6.90
C TYR A 83 -0.86 10.02 -8.01
N PHE A 84 -0.48 9.02 -8.81
CA PHE A 84 0.47 9.23 -9.91
C PHE A 84 -0.10 10.06 -11.05
N LYS A 85 -1.40 9.91 -11.36
CA LYS A 85 -2.07 10.71 -12.41
C LYS A 85 -2.28 12.16 -11.97
N ASN A 86 -2.59 12.37 -10.69
CA ASN A 86 -2.86 13.67 -10.10
C ASN A 86 -2.04 13.80 -8.80
N PRO A 87 -0.73 14.05 -8.90
CA PRO A 87 0.10 14.20 -7.71
C PRO A 87 -0.36 15.41 -6.89
N PRO A 88 -0.31 15.35 -5.55
CA PRO A 88 -0.69 16.47 -4.71
C PRO A 88 0.14 17.71 -5.06
N ASN A 89 -0.51 18.87 -5.07
CA ASN A 89 0.20 20.14 -5.21
C ASN A 89 0.95 20.49 -3.90
N ASP A 90 1.76 21.55 -3.91
CA ASP A 90 2.63 21.88 -2.76
C ASP A 90 1.84 22.23 -1.49
N GLU A 91 0.67 22.86 -1.61
CA GLU A 91 -0.23 23.14 -0.48
C GLU A 91 -0.81 21.84 0.09
N GLU A 92 -1.26 20.92 -0.77
CA GLU A 92 -1.76 19.61 -0.36
C GLU A 92 -0.65 18.77 0.29
N LYS A 93 0.57 18.80 -0.25
CA LYS A 93 1.74 18.15 0.37
C LYS A 93 2.03 18.73 1.75
N GLU A 94 1.98 20.05 1.91
CA GLU A 94 2.20 20.71 3.21
C GLU A 94 1.16 20.26 4.23
N ILE A 95 -0.12 20.20 3.84
CA ILE A 95 -1.20 19.70 4.70
C ILE A 95 -0.94 18.24 5.10
N ILE A 96 -0.64 17.37 4.13
CA ILE A 96 -0.32 15.96 4.38
C ILE A 96 0.84 15.83 5.38
N ASN A 97 1.92 16.59 5.19
CA ASN A 97 3.08 16.57 6.07
C ASN A 97 2.75 17.04 7.50
N LYS A 98 1.96 18.11 7.64
CA LYS A 98 1.49 18.58 8.95
C LYS A 98 0.64 17.51 9.64
N THR A 99 -0.28 16.87 8.92
CA THR A 99 -1.12 15.80 9.47
C THR A 99 -0.29 14.59 9.92
N ILE A 100 0.72 14.17 9.13
CA ILE A 100 1.64 13.09 9.50
C ILE A 100 2.42 13.46 10.77
N SER A 101 2.92 14.70 10.86
CA SER A 101 3.65 15.15 12.04
C SER A 101 2.77 15.14 13.29
N ILE A 102 1.51 15.59 13.20
CA ILE A 102 0.56 15.55 14.32
C ILE A 102 0.31 14.11 14.76
N LYS A 103 0.07 13.20 13.82
CA LYS A 103 -0.16 11.78 14.11
C LYS A 103 1.03 11.18 14.87
N LYS A 104 2.25 11.43 14.42
CA LYS A 104 3.46 10.98 15.11
C LYS A 104 3.55 11.52 16.53
N THR A 105 3.30 12.82 16.71
CA THR A 105 3.26 13.43 18.05
C THR A 105 2.23 12.76 18.95
N MET A 106 1.04 12.43 18.45
CA MET A 106 0.02 11.71 19.22
C MET A 106 0.46 10.29 19.61
N GLU A 107 1.08 9.56 18.68
CA GLU A 107 1.62 8.22 18.94
C GLU A 107 2.73 8.25 20.00
N ASP A 108 3.61 9.26 19.95
CA ASP A 108 4.68 9.44 20.94
C ASP A 108 4.11 9.81 22.32
N PHE A 109 3.08 10.67 22.38
CA PHE A 109 2.36 10.96 23.63
C PHE A 109 1.68 9.71 24.22
N ALA A 110 1.07 8.89 23.38
CA ALA A 110 0.42 7.65 23.84
C ALA A 110 1.45 6.66 24.43
N LYS A 111 2.63 6.54 23.81
CA LYS A 111 3.74 5.73 24.36
C LYS A 111 4.21 6.28 25.71
N PHE A 112 4.47 7.58 25.78
CA PHE A 112 4.90 8.25 27.01
C PHE A 112 3.90 8.06 28.16
N ALA A 113 2.59 8.20 27.90
CA ALA A 113 1.55 8.00 28.91
C ALA A 113 1.52 6.55 29.44
N ASN A 114 1.71 5.57 28.55
CA ASN A 114 1.76 4.15 28.94
C ASN A 114 3.03 3.80 29.75
N GLU A 115 4.13 4.51 29.55
CA GLU A 115 5.36 4.34 30.34
C GLU A 115 5.23 4.91 31.75
N ILE A 116 4.48 6.00 31.93
CA ILE A 116 4.22 6.60 33.26
C ILE A 116 3.23 5.75 34.09
N GLN A 117 2.34 4.99 33.44
CA GLN A 117 1.38 4.12 34.14
C GLN A 117 1.96 2.77 34.61
N LYS A 118 3.22 2.45 34.24
CA LYS A 118 3.95 1.27 34.73
C LYS A 118 4.71 1.55 36.01
#